data_AF-A0A9P4L6N2-F1
#
_entry.id   AF-A0A9P4L6N2-F1
#
_cell.length_a   1.000
_cell.length_b   1.000
_cell.length_c   1.000
_cell.angle_alpha   90.00
_cell.angle_beta   90.00
_cell.angle_gamma   90.00
#
_symmetry.space_group_name_H-M   'P 1'
#
loop_
_entity.id
_entity.type
_entity.pdbx_description
1 polymer ?
#
loop_
_entity_poly.entity_id
_entity_poly.type
_entity_poly.pdbx_seq_one_letter_code
_entity_poly.pdbx_strand_id
1 'polypeptide(L)'
;MRISISLIAVVFGSVAVSLVSPMTPSLITRQHGGKVGSKVASIGKCPKDCWNEAAVKAKCDPNKDDRCLCGPFLDAVTLCTSQTCNLADNLAALNFLEPACN
;
A
#
# COMPACT_ATOMS: atom_id res chain seq x y z
N MET A 1 -24.97 53.61 -11.96
CA MET A 1 -24.12 52.45 -12.28
C MET A 1 -24.84 51.20 -11.79
N ARG A 2 -25.27 50.30 -12.69
CA ARG A 2 -26.03 49.09 -12.34
C ARG A 2 -25.05 47.91 -12.33
N ILE A 3 -24.85 47.31 -11.16
CA ILE A 3 -23.95 46.17 -10.94
C ILE A 3 -24.75 44.91 -11.30
N SER A 4 -24.36 44.23 -12.38
CA SER A 4 -24.96 42.97 -12.80
C SER A 4 -24.17 41.83 -12.15
N ILE A 5 -24.77 41.13 -11.19
CA ILE A 5 -24.16 39.97 -10.53
C ILE A 5 -24.61 38.72 -11.29
N SER A 6 -23.71 38.12 -12.08
CA SER A 6 -23.96 36.84 -12.74
C SER A 6 -23.77 35.71 -11.74
N LEU A 7 -24.86 35.02 -11.40
CA LEU A 7 -24.83 33.78 -10.65
C LEU A 7 -24.47 32.63 -11.61
N ILE A 8 -23.22 32.17 -11.55
CA ILE A 8 -22.79 30.97 -12.26
C ILE A 8 -23.20 29.77 -11.41
N ALA A 9 -24.27 29.09 -11.80
CA ALA A 9 -24.67 27.83 -11.21
C ALA A 9 -23.68 26.73 -11.65
N VAL A 10 -22.84 26.29 -10.72
CA VAL A 10 -21.97 25.13 -10.93
C VAL A 10 -22.82 23.87 -10.71
N VAL A 11 -23.22 23.23 -11.80
CA VAL A 11 -23.92 21.94 -11.78
C VAL A 11 -22.90 20.85 -11.42
N PHE A 12 -23.10 20.21 -10.28
CA PHE A 12 -22.36 19.01 -9.88
C PHE A 12 -22.74 17.84 -10.80
N GLY A 13 -21.89 17.54 -11.76
CA GLY A 13 -21.99 16.33 -12.59
C GLY A 13 -21.24 15.17 -11.93
N SER A 14 -21.95 14.34 -11.18
CA SER A 14 -21.40 13.09 -10.64
C SER A 14 -21.34 12.05 -11.75
N VAL A 15 -20.18 11.85 -12.36
CA VAL A 15 -19.96 10.72 -13.26
C VAL A 15 -19.74 9.48 -12.39
N ALA A 16 -20.76 8.64 -12.28
CA ALA A 16 -20.65 7.31 -11.71
C ALA A 16 -19.89 6.41 -12.69
N VAL A 17 -18.63 6.10 -12.37
CA VAL A 17 -17.86 5.05 -13.06
C VAL A 17 -18.16 3.72 -12.38
N SER A 18 -19.06 2.92 -12.95
CA SER A 18 -19.24 1.52 -12.56
C SER A 18 -18.10 0.68 -13.14
N LEU A 19 -16.97 0.63 -12.42
CA LEU A 19 -15.95 -0.39 -12.64
C LEU A 19 -16.42 -1.70 -11.98
N VAL A 20 -17.38 -2.39 -12.61
CA VAL A 20 -17.61 -3.81 -12.34
C VAL A 20 -16.54 -4.61 -13.07
N SER A 21 -15.33 -4.61 -12.51
CA SER A 21 -14.40 -5.71 -12.77
C SER A 21 -15.02 -6.96 -12.17
N PRO A 22 -15.01 -8.12 -12.86
CA PRO A 22 -15.28 -9.37 -12.18
C PRO A 22 -14.26 -9.46 -11.04
N MET A 23 -14.74 -9.38 -9.80
CA MET A 23 -14.02 -9.94 -8.68
C MET A 23 -14.04 -11.43 -8.95
N THR A 24 -13.11 -11.89 -9.79
CA THR A 24 -12.61 -13.24 -9.69
C THR A 24 -12.30 -13.39 -8.21
N PRO A 25 -12.94 -14.31 -7.48
CA PRO A 25 -12.43 -14.67 -6.18
C PRO A 25 -11.06 -15.27 -6.49
N SER A 26 -10.03 -14.41 -6.48
CA SER A 26 -8.68 -14.86 -6.28
C SER A 26 -8.80 -15.73 -5.07
N LEU A 27 -8.66 -17.04 -5.28
CA LEU A 27 -8.35 -17.99 -4.24
C LEU A 27 -7.30 -17.28 -3.40
N ILE A 28 -7.72 -16.72 -2.27
CA ILE A 28 -6.86 -16.34 -1.16
C ILE A 28 -6.46 -17.70 -0.61
N THR A 29 -5.60 -18.38 -1.38
CA THR A 29 -4.66 -19.34 -0.86
C THR A 29 -4.03 -18.58 0.28
N ARG A 30 -4.37 -18.97 1.50
CA ARG A 30 -3.62 -18.65 2.71
C ARG A 30 -2.15 -18.82 2.33
N GLN A 31 -1.47 -17.74 1.99
CA GLN A 31 -0.03 -17.75 1.81
C GLN A 31 0.59 -17.59 3.19
N HIS A 32 0.18 -18.50 4.07
CA HIS A 32 0.93 -18.88 5.24
C HIS A 32 2.26 -19.46 4.72
N GLY A 33 3.34 -18.68 4.83
CA GLY A 33 4.71 -19.18 4.67
C GLY A 33 5.43 -18.89 3.34
N GLY A 34 4.90 -18.04 2.46
CA GLY A 34 5.59 -17.64 1.22
C GLY A 34 6.22 -16.25 1.34
N LYS A 35 7.53 -16.18 1.67
CA LYS A 35 8.37 -14.96 1.85
C LYS A 35 7.68 -13.65 1.44
N VAL A 36 7.04 -12.99 2.39
CA VAL A 36 6.33 -11.71 2.20
C VAL A 36 7.26 -10.66 1.56
N GLY A 37 8.55 -10.69 1.89
CA GLY A 37 9.56 -9.82 1.29
C GLY A 37 9.78 -9.99 -0.21
N SER A 38 9.61 -11.20 -0.75
CA SER A 38 9.72 -11.43 -2.19
C SER A 38 8.56 -10.79 -2.96
N LYS A 39 7.39 -10.66 -2.33
CA LYS A 39 6.25 -9.96 -2.93
C LYS A 39 6.41 -8.45 -2.84
N VAL A 40 6.87 -7.91 -1.71
CA VAL A 40 7.11 -6.47 -1.59
C VAL A 40 8.22 -6.00 -2.54
N ALA A 41 9.25 -6.82 -2.74
CA ALA A 41 10.29 -6.56 -3.73
C ALA A 41 9.79 -6.54 -5.20
N SER A 42 8.64 -7.15 -5.48
CA SER A 42 8.04 -7.23 -6.82
C SER A 42 7.11 -6.07 -7.17
N ILE A 43 6.73 -5.24 -6.19
CA ILE A 43 5.84 -4.08 -6.38
C ILE A 43 6.55 -2.98 -7.17
N GLY A 44 7.79 -2.70 -6.81
CA GLY A 44 8.55 -1.61 -7.39
C GLY A 44 9.87 -1.40 -6.67
N LYS A 45 10.71 -0.51 -7.24
CA LYS A 45 12.03 -0.24 -6.65
C LYS A 45 11.94 0.44 -5.29
N CYS A 46 11.02 1.39 -5.13
CA CYS A 46 10.90 2.13 -3.87
C CYS A 46 10.50 1.23 -2.68
N PRO A 47 9.42 0.41 -2.75
CA PRO A 47 9.10 -0.55 -1.68
C PRO A 47 10.22 -1.54 -1.38
N LYS A 48 10.96 -1.98 -2.41
CA LYS A 48 12.11 -2.87 -2.23
C LYS A 48 13.25 -2.21 -1.46
N ASP A 49 13.57 -0.96 -1.78
CA ASP A 49 14.63 -0.22 -1.10
C ASP A 49 14.24 0.05 0.36
N CYS A 50 12.99 0.43 0.61
CA CYS A 50 12.42 0.55 1.96
C CYS A 50 12.43 -0.77 2.74
N TRP A 51 12.12 -1.89 2.09
CA TRP A 51 12.18 -3.23 2.70
C TRP A 51 13.59 -3.56 3.18
N ASN A 52 14.61 -3.29 2.35
CA ASN A 52 16.00 -3.54 2.69
C ASN A 52 16.46 -2.64 3.84
N GLU A 53 16.10 -1.35 3.82
CA GLU A 53 16.45 -0.41 4.88
C GLU A 53 15.80 -0.79 6.23
N ALA A 54 14.53 -1.18 6.19
CA ALA A 54 13.80 -1.65 7.36
C ALA A 54 14.44 -2.92 7.95
N ALA A 55 14.93 -3.83 7.12
CA ALA A 55 15.60 -5.06 7.58
C ALA A 55 16.88 -4.74 8.36
N VAL A 56 17.64 -3.75 7.89
CA VAL A 56 18.84 -3.26 8.59
C VAL A 56 18.47 -2.58 9.91
N LYS A 57 17.41 -1.75 9.92
CA LYS A 57 16.93 -1.04 11.12
C LYS A 57 16.37 -1.97 12.19
N ALA A 58 15.59 -2.96 11.79
CA ALA A 58 14.93 -3.90 12.70
C ALA A 58 15.89 -4.97 13.26
N LYS A 59 17.08 -5.13 12.68
CA LYS A 59 18.11 -6.12 13.08
C LYS A 59 17.57 -7.55 13.20
N CYS A 60 16.60 -7.90 12.35
CA CYS A 60 15.95 -9.20 12.33
C CYS A 60 15.61 -9.60 10.88
N ASP A 61 15.37 -10.88 10.63
CA ASP A 61 15.00 -11.40 9.31
C ASP A 61 13.47 -11.50 9.19
N PRO A 62 12.80 -10.56 8.49
CA PRO A 62 11.35 -10.55 8.35
C PRO A 62 10.82 -11.73 7.52
N ASN A 63 11.70 -12.54 6.90
CA ASN A 63 11.30 -13.75 6.20
C ASN A 63 11.37 -15.02 7.06
N LYS A 64 11.86 -14.91 8.31
CA LYS A 64 12.06 -16.03 9.24
C LYS A 64 11.44 -15.81 10.61
N ASP A 65 11.10 -14.58 10.95
CA ASP A 65 10.53 -14.20 12.24
C ASP A 65 9.29 -13.31 12.05
N ASP A 66 8.13 -13.87 12.35
CA ASP A 66 6.84 -13.17 12.20
C ASP A 66 6.70 -12.03 13.22
N ARG A 67 7.33 -12.13 14.40
CA ARG A 67 7.35 -11.04 15.40
C ARG A 67 8.22 -9.87 14.94
N CYS A 68 9.28 -10.18 14.19
CA CYS A 68 10.05 -9.17 13.48
C CYS A 68 9.20 -8.53 12.39
N LEU A 69 8.67 -9.34 11.46
CA LEU A 69 7.90 -8.90 10.29
C LEU A 69 6.76 -7.97 10.69
N CYS A 70 6.02 -8.31 11.73
CA CYS A 70 4.78 -7.65 12.16
C CYS A 70 4.95 -6.71 13.36
N GLY A 71 6.19 -6.36 13.68
CA GLY A 71 6.51 -5.39 14.72
C GLY A 71 7.37 -4.25 14.16
N PRO A 72 8.59 -4.04 14.69
CA PRO A 72 9.41 -2.88 14.33
C PRO A 72 9.80 -2.84 12.84
N PHE A 73 9.81 -3.98 12.16
CA PHE A 73 10.05 -4.04 10.72
C PHE A 73 8.88 -3.43 9.93
N LEU A 74 7.64 -3.81 10.25
CA LEU A 74 6.43 -3.30 9.60
C LEU A 74 6.34 -1.78 9.71
N ASP A 75 6.58 -1.24 10.91
CA ASP A 75 6.57 0.21 11.15
C ASP A 75 7.64 0.91 10.31
N ALA A 76 8.85 0.35 10.23
CA ALA A 76 9.94 0.91 9.45
C ALA A 76 9.64 0.89 7.94
N VAL A 77 9.06 -0.18 7.40
CA VAL A 77 8.65 -0.25 5.98
C VAL A 77 7.53 0.73 5.69
N THR A 78 6.51 0.79 6.56
CA THR A 78 5.36 1.68 6.40
C THR A 78 5.77 3.15 6.47
N LEU A 79 6.66 3.50 7.39
CA LEU A 79 7.21 4.85 7.50
C LEU A 79 8.05 5.22 6.28
N CYS A 80 8.94 4.33 5.83
CA CYS A 80 9.76 4.60 4.66
C CYS A 80 8.91 4.76 3.40
N THR A 81 7.99 3.84 3.15
CA THR A 81 7.15 3.87 1.95
C THR A 81 6.19 5.06 1.94
N SER A 82 5.69 5.52 3.09
CA SER A 82 4.83 6.71 3.18
C SER A 82 5.58 8.02 2.95
N GLN A 83 6.88 8.07 3.27
CA GLN A 83 7.71 9.26 3.07
C GLN A 83 8.35 9.33 1.68
N THR A 84 8.66 8.19 1.08
CA THR A 84 9.54 8.14 -0.11
C THR A 84 8.88 7.57 -1.36
N CYS A 85 7.85 6.72 -1.21
CA CYS A 85 7.19 6.08 -2.34
C CYS A 85 5.91 6.83 -2.74
N ASN A 86 5.44 6.57 -3.97
CA ASN A 86 4.13 7.07 -4.39
C ASN A 86 3.00 6.34 -3.64
N LEU A 87 1.79 6.88 -3.72
CA LEU A 87 0.62 6.33 -3.03
C LEU A 87 0.29 4.88 -3.45
N ALA A 88 0.47 4.54 -4.73
CA ALA A 88 0.16 3.20 -5.23
C ALA A 88 1.14 2.14 -4.67
N ASP A 89 2.43 2.48 -4.60
CA ASP A 89 3.49 1.64 -4.04
C ASP A 89 3.31 1.46 -2.52
N ASN A 90 2.92 2.52 -1.81
CA ASN A 90 2.60 2.46 -0.38
C ASN A 90 1.40 1.52 -0.12
N LEU A 91 0.31 1.72 -0.86
CA LEU A 91 -0.90 0.92 -0.70
C LEU A 91 -0.67 -0.54 -1.08
N ALA A 92 0.12 -0.80 -2.12
CA ALA A 92 0.50 -2.15 -2.50
C ALA A 92 1.32 -2.82 -1.39
N ALA A 93 2.31 -2.13 -0.80
CA ALA A 93 3.11 -2.69 0.30
C ALA A 93 2.23 -3.06 1.51
N LEU A 94 1.30 -2.19 1.89
CA LEU A 94 0.33 -2.45 2.95
C LEU A 94 -0.54 -3.68 2.66
N ASN A 95 -1.06 -3.83 1.43
CA ASN A 95 -1.88 -4.98 1.04
C ASN A 95 -1.17 -6.33 1.16
N PHE A 96 0.17 -6.37 1.09
CA PHE A 96 0.93 -7.60 1.31
C PHE A 96 1.27 -7.85 2.78
N LEU A 97 1.42 -6.79 3.56
CA LEU A 97 1.81 -6.86 4.97
C LEU A 97 0.62 -7.13 5.89
N GLU A 98 -0.54 -6.55 5.60
CA GLU A 98 -1.77 -6.70 6.39
C GLU A 98 -2.19 -8.18 6.57
N PRO A 99 -2.30 -9.02 5.52
CA PRO A 99 -2.65 -10.43 5.68
C PRO A 99 -1.51 -11.29 6.22
N ALA A 100 -0.28 -10.79 6.27
CA ALA A 100 0.85 -11.51 6.86
C ALA A 100 0.94 -11.33 8.38
N CYS A 101 0.30 -10.29 8.90
CA CYS A 101 0.41 -9.85 10.29
C CYS A 101 -0.89 -10.00 11.10
N ASN A 102 -1.85 -10.74 10.56
CA ASN A 102 -3.18 -10.99 11.13
C ASN A 102 -3.43 -12.50 11.25
#